data_AF-A0A2D8MB79-F1
#
_entry.id   AF-A0A2D8MB79-F1
#
_cell.length_a   1.000
_cell.length_b   1.000
_cell.length_c   1.000
_cell.angle_alpha   90.00
_cell.angle_beta   90.00
_cell.angle_gamma   90.00
#
_symmetry.space_group_name_H-M   'P 1'
#
loop_
_entity.id
_entity.type
_entity.pdbx_description
1 polymer ?
#
loop_
_entity_poly.entity_id
_entity_poly.type
_entity_poly.pdbx_seq_one_letter_code
_entity_poly.pdbx_strand_id
1 'polypeptide(L)'
;MLTVILILAIVIILASLVVAALRRHDSNNYFDQDRQPFYSEPDRLVEGGLLYSQKDYETKEQHTYTVTPAGEAGLRAWLREPGNDPGFLMKNYAGIVEHHEPRQVAQGRQPIHRARKAEYERLEQLLVNRPEWRYALAASRLGIRFERACIQFWDDIAEEHSADERTTGKEG
;
A
#
# COMPACT_ATOMS: atom_id res chain seq x y z
N MET A 1 -13.68 -47.73 8.74
CA MET A 1 -13.06 -47.55 7.41
C MET A 1 -13.68 -46.37 6.67
N LEU A 2 -14.98 -46.42 6.34
CA LEU A 2 -15.67 -45.35 5.60
C LEU A 2 -15.66 -43.97 6.31
N THR A 3 -15.85 -43.96 7.63
CA THR A 3 -15.78 -42.74 8.45
C THR A 3 -14.39 -42.10 8.48
N VAL A 4 -13.32 -42.91 8.54
CA VAL A 4 -11.94 -42.43 8.51
C VAL A 4 -11.60 -41.82 7.15
N ILE A 5 -12.06 -42.45 6.07
CA ILE A 5 -11.89 -41.94 4.70
C ILE A 5 -12.64 -40.61 4.51
N LEU A 6 -13.85 -40.50 5.04
CA LEU A 6 -14.65 -39.27 4.99
C LEU A 6 -13.96 -38.11 5.71
N ILE A 7 -13.42 -38.36 6.91
CA ILE A 7 -12.69 -37.35 7.69
C ILE A 7 -11.44 -36.88 6.93
N LEU A 8 -10.66 -37.81 6.36
CA LEU A 8 -9.49 -37.47 5.54
C LEU A 8 -9.88 -36.63 4.31
N ALA A 9 -10.96 -36.99 3.62
CA ALA A 9 -11.44 -36.23 2.47
C ALA A 9 -11.85 -34.80 2.86
N ILE A 10 -12.57 -34.63 3.98
CA ILE A 10 -12.97 -33.31 4.49
C ILE A 10 -11.76 -32.45 4.86
N VAL A 11 -10.75 -33.03 5.52
CA VAL A 11 -9.52 -32.32 5.88
C VAL A 11 -8.76 -31.85 4.64
N ILE A 12 -8.65 -32.70 3.62
CA ILE A 12 -7.99 -32.35 2.35
C ILE A 12 -8.75 -31.23 1.63
N ILE A 13 -10.08 -31.32 1.54
CA ILE A 13 -10.91 -30.29 0.90
C ILE A 13 -10.77 -28.94 1.63
N LEU A 14 -10.81 -28.94 2.96
CA LEU A 14 -10.62 -27.74 3.77
C LEU A 14 -9.22 -27.14 3.56
N ALA A 15 -8.17 -27.97 3.56
CA ALA A 15 -6.81 -27.51 3.29
C ALA A 15 -6.68 -26.89 1.89
N SER A 16 -7.26 -27.52 0.87
CA SER A 16 -7.28 -26.99 -0.50
C SER A 16 -8.05 -25.67 -0.61
N LEU A 17 -9.18 -25.53 0.07
CA LEU A 17 -9.95 -24.28 0.10
C LEU A 17 -9.18 -23.16 0.79
N VAL A 18 -8.49 -23.46 1.91
CA VAL A 18 -7.64 -22.49 2.61
C VAL A 18 -6.48 -22.05 1.72
N VAL A 19 -5.80 -22.97 1.04
CA VAL A 19 -4.71 -22.64 0.10
C VAL A 19 -5.21 -21.80 -1.07
N ALA A 20 -6.39 -22.12 -1.63
CA ALA A 20 -6.98 -21.35 -2.71
C ALA A 20 -7.39 -19.94 -2.25
N ALA A 21 -7.95 -19.81 -1.05
CA ALA A 21 -8.30 -18.53 -0.45
C ALA A 21 -7.05 -17.68 -0.16
N LEU A 22 -6.00 -18.28 0.40
CA LEU A 22 -4.70 -17.64 0.62
C LEU A 22 -4.09 -17.18 -0.70
N ARG A 23 -4.03 -18.04 -1.73
CA ARG A 23 -3.55 -17.66 -3.05
C ARG A 23 -4.35 -16.51 -3.65
N ARG A 24 -5.68 -16.54 -3.56
CA ARG A 24 -6.55 -15.48 -4.09
C ARG A 24 -6.36 -14.16 -3.35
N HIS A 25 -6.18 -14.22 -2.03
CA HIS A 25 -5.83 -13.06 -1.21
C HIS A 25 -4.45 -12.50 -1.59
N ASP A 26 -3.45 -13.37 -1.77
CA ASP A 26 -2.09 -13.00 -2.20
C ASP A 26 -2.06 -12.44 -3.63
N SER A 27 -2.94 -12.93 -4.53
CA SER A 27 -3.10 -12.40 -5.90
C SER A 27 -3.61 -10.95 -5.92
N ASN A 28 -4.32 -10.55 -4.87
CA ASN A 28 -4.78 -9.18 -4.67
C ASN A 28 -3.73 -8.30 -3.98
N ASN A 29 -2.61 -8.88 -3.55
CA ASN A 29 -1.51 -8.16 -2.93
C ASN A 29 -0.57 -7.68 -4.04
N TYR A 30 -0.30 -6.38 -4.04
CA TYR A 30 0.29 -5.57 -5.13
C TYR A 30 1.61 -6.06 -5.75
N PHE A 31 2.25 -7.10 -5.22
CA PHE A 31 3.64 -7.44 -5.50
C PHE A 31 3.87 -8.48 -6.61
N ASP A 32 2.84 -9.18 -7.09
CA ASP A 32 3.00 -10.33 -8.00
C ASP A 32 2.28 -10.16 -9.35
N GLN A 33 2.06 -8.92 -9.79
CA GLN A 33 1.63 -8.69 -11.17
C GLN A 33 2.83 -8.81 -12.12
N ASP A 34 2.78 -9.85 -12.95
CA ASP A 34 3.63 -10.09 -14.12
C ASP A 34 3.97 -8.78 -14.87
N ARG A 35 5.13 -8.19 -14.58
CA ARG A 35 6.01 -7.28 -15.35
C ARG A 35 5.47 -6.35 -16.47
N GLN A 36 4.18 -6.08 -16.66
CA GLN A 36 3.67 -5.26 -17.79
C GLN A 36 2.43 -4.33 -17.56
N PRO A 37 2.03 -3.86 -16.35
CA PRO A 37 1.05 -2.76 -16.29
C PRO A 37 1.67 -1.37 -16.55
N PHE A 38 2.87 -1.12 -16.03
CA PHE A 38 3.46 0.24 -15.94
C PHE A 38 3.65 0.98 -17.27
N TYR A 39 3.76 0.29 -18.40
CA TYR A 39 4.02 0.92 -19.70
C TYR A 39 2.76 1.26 -20.49
N SER A 40 1.58 0.74 -20.13
CA SER A 40 0.30 1.04 -20.81
C SER A 40 -0.56 2.06 -20.08
N GLU A 41 -0.27 2.30 -18.80
CA GLU A 41 -0.97 3.27 -17.97
C GLU A 41 -0.78 4.72 -18.42
N PRO A 42 0.42 5.18 -18.85
CA PRO A 42 0.58 6.55 -19.34
C PRO A 42 -0.32 6.86 -20.54
N ASP A 43 -0.45 5.95 -21.49
CA ASP A 43 -1.32 6.12 -22.67
C ASP A 43 -2.80 6.21 -22.26
N ARG A 44 -3.25 5.37 -21.31
CA ARG A 44 -4.62 5.45 -20.77
C ARG A 44 -4.89 6.77 -20.04
N LEU A 45 -3.90 7.30 -19.33
CA LEU A 45 -4.02 8.60 -18.67
C LEU A 45 -4.03 9.75 -19.69
N VAL A 46 -3.34 9.61 -20.83
CA VAL A 46 -3.44 10.55 -21.96
C VAL A 46 -4.81 10.49 -22.63
N GLU A 47 -5.33 9.28 -22.90
CA GLU A 47 -6.70 9.09 -23.43
C GLU A 47 -7.76 9.68 -22.48
N GLY A 48 -7.55 9.55 -21.17
CA GLY A 48 -8.41 10.14 -20.14
C GLY A 48 -8.21 11.66 -19.93
N GLY A 49 -7.29 12.30 -20.65
CA GLY A 49 -6.99 13.72 -20.52
C GLY A 49 -6.29 14.14 -19.22
N LEU A 50 -5.78 13.17 -18.45
CA LEU A 50 -5.08 13.38 -17.19
C LEU A 50 -3.58 13.67 -17.40
N LEU A 51 -3.01 13.19 -18.51
CA LEU A 51 -1.66 13.51 -18.96
C LEU A 51 -1.70 14.09 -20.39
N TYR A 52 -0.75 14.97 -20.68
CA TYR A 52 -0.39 15.39 -22.02
C TYR A 52 0.91 14.69 -22.43
N SER A 53 0.96 14.10 -23.62
CA SER A 53 2.17 13.46 -24.14
C SER A 53 2.78 14.31 -25.26
N GLN A 54 4.06 14.63 -25.12
CA GLN A 54 4.87 15.22 -26.16
C GLN A 54 5.85 14.17 -26.69
N LYS A 55 5.78 13.91 -28.00
CA LYS A 55 6.77 13.10 -28.71
C LYS A 55 7.83 14.03 -29.27
N ASP A 56 9.09 13.80 -28.92
CA ASP A 56 10.17 14.52 -29.57
C ASP A 56 10.32 14.01 -31.02
N TYR A 57 10.35 14.94 -31.98
CA TYR A 57 10.36 14.59 -33.40
C TYR A 57 11.76 14.13 -33.86
N GLU A 58 12.81 14.45 -33.10
CA GLU A 58 14.19 14.07 -33.42
C GLU A 58 14.58 12.68 -32.89
N THR A 59 14.07 12.29 -31.73
CA THR A 59 14.33 10.99 -31.09
C THR A 59 13.00 10.28 -30.83
N LYS A 60 12.61 9.36 -31.73
CA LYS A 60 11.34 8.59 -31.69
C LYS A 60 11.08 7.78 -30.40
N GLU A 61 12.00 7.81 -29.44
CA GLU A 61 11.97 7.03 -28.20
C GLU A 61 11.68 7.86 -26.95
N GLN A 62 11.73 9.20 -27.00
CA GLN A 62 11.54 10.02 -25.81
C GLN A 62 10.11 10.55 -25.70
N HIS A 63 9.31 9.87 -24.87
CA HIS A 63 7.96 10.30 -24.49
C HIS A 63 8.05 11.15 -23.22
N THR A 64 7.80 12.46 -23.34
CA THR A 64 7.63 13.30 -22.14
C THR A 64 6.15 13.41 -21.82
N TYR A 65 5.80 13.16 -20.55
CA TYR A 65 4.44 13.34 -20.06
C TYR A 65 4.37 14.56 -19.14
N THR A 66 3.34 15.38 -19.33
CA THR A 66 3.02 16.53 -18.48
C THR A 66 1.65 16.31 -17.86
N VAL A 67 1.54 16.45 -16.54
CA VAL A 67 0.26 16.34 -15.85
C VAL A 67 -0.64 17.51 -16.26
N THR A 68 -1.88 17.23 -16.63
CA THR A 68 -2.86 18.27 -16.95
C THR A 68 -3.53 18.79 -15.67
N PRO A 69 -4.22 19.94 -15.69
CA PRO A 69 -5.01 20.38 -14.55
C PRO A 69 -6.08 19.36 -14.09
N ALA A 70 -6.63 18.59 -15.03
CA ALA A 70 -7.57 17.51 -14.72
C ALA A 70 -6.87 16.32 -14.05
N GLY A 71 -5.67 15.95 -14.51
CA GLY A 71 -4.81 14.95 -13.86
C GLY A 71 -4.44 15.35 -12.44
N GLU A 72 -4.09 16.61 -12.24
CA GLU A 72 -3.79 17.17 -10.92
C GLU A 72 -5.02 17.12 -10.00
N ALA A 73 -6.19 17.52 -10.47
CA ALA A 73 -7.43 17.42 -9.70
C ALA A 73 -7.79 15.96 -9.37
N GLY A 74 -7.60 15.02 -10.31
CA GLY A 74 -7.81 13.59 -10.10
C GLY A 74 -6.86 13.02 -9.05
N LEU A 75 -5.58 13.39 -9.11
CA LEU A 75 -4.59 13.01 -8.10
C LEU A 75 -4.97 13.57 -6.72
N ARG A 76 -5.40 14.84 -6.63
CA ARG A 76 -5.90 15.43 -5.38
C ARG A 76 -7.08 14.65 -4.80
N ALA A 77 -8.04 14.25 -5.63
CA ALA A 77 -9.19 13.47 -5.19
C ALA A 77 -8.76 12.09 -4.67
N TRP A 78 -7.89 11.39 -5.41
CA TRP A 78 -7.36 10.09 -5.02
C TRP A 78 -6.61 10.14 -3.69
N LEU A 79 -5.81 11.18 -3.44
CA LEU A 79 -5.06 11.36 -2.20
C LEU A 79 -5.94 11.62 -0.97
N ARG A 80 -7.15 12.16 -1.15
CA ARG A 80 -8.11 12.40 -0.05
C ARG A 80 -8.84 11.13 0.39
N GLU A 81 -8.81 10.07 -0.42
CA GLU A 81 -9.48 8.81 -0.12
C GLU A 81 -8.68 8.02 0.95
N PRO A 82 -9.25 7.75 2.14
CA PRO A 82 -8.52 7.12 3.25
C PRO A 82 -7.96 5.72 2.94
N GLY A 83 -8.57 5.00 1.99
CA GLY A 83 -8.16 3.66 1.59
C GLY A 83 -6.96 3.60 0.62
N ASN A 84 -6.67 4.71 -0.07
CA ASN A 84 -5.53 4.78 -0.99
C ASN A 84 -4.25 4.98 -0.19
N ASP A 85 -3.14 4.33 -0.55
CA ASP A 85 -1.84 4.55 0.12
C ASP A 85 -0.99 5.52 -0.72
N PRO A 86 -0.90 6.81 -0.34
CA PRO A 86 -0.07 7.76 -1.06
C PRO A 86 1.41 7.42 -0.95
N GLY A 87 1.83 6.58 0.00
CA GLY A 87 3.23 6.25 0.24
C GLY A 87 4.12 7.50 0.25
N PHE A 88 5.21 7.46 -0.51
CA PHE A 88 6.14 8.58 -0.70
C PHE A 88 5.64 9.68 -1.64
N LEU A 89 4.49 9.53 -2.32
CA LEU A 89 4.00 10.52 -3.30
C LEU A 89 3.66 11.85 -2.61
N MET A 90 3.05 11.82 -1.42
CA MET A 90 2.74 13.05 -0.68
C MET A 90 3.98 13.85 -0.29
N LYS A 91 5.08 13.18 0.11
CA LYS A 91 6.34 13.83 0.46
C LYS A 91 7.03 14.45 -0.77
N ASN A 92 7.03 13.75 -1.90
CA ASN A 92 7.75 14.19 -3.09
C ASN A 92 6.96 15.17 -3.97
N TYR A 93 5.63 15.19 -3.88
CA TYR A 93 4.75 15.99 -4.75
C TYR A 93 3.84 16.94 -3.97
N ALA A 94 4.22 17.33 -2.74
CA ALA A 94 3.47 18.25 -1.88
C ALA A 94 3.10 19.59 -2.54
N GLY A 95 3.83 20.02 -3.58
CA GLY A 95 3.53 21.24 -4.34
C GLY A 95 2.39 21.13 -5.36
N ILE A 96 1.85 19.93 -5.61
CA ILE A 96 0.80 19.64 -6.60
C ILE A 96 -0.60 19.53 -5.95
N VAL A 97 -0.65 19.46 -4.63
CA VAL A 97 -1.87 19.23 -3.86
C VAL A 97 -2.01 20.40 -2.90
N GLU A 98 -3.23 20.95 -2.78
CA GLU A 98 -3.59 21.86 -1.70
C GLU A 98 -3.09 21.25 -0.37
N HIS A 99 -2.37 22.03 0.44
CA HIS A 99 -1.67 21.57 1.64
C HIS A 99 -2.59 20.68 2.48
N HIS A 100 -2.47 19.37 2.34
CA HIS A 100 -2.95 18.48 3.36
C HIS A 100 -1.99 18.65 4.52
N GLU A 101 -2.50 18.89 5.71
CA GLU A 101 -1.67 18.92 6.90
C GLU A 101 -0.99 17.56 7.03
N PRO A 102 0.36 17.46 6.92
CA PRO A 102 1.07 16.17 6.96
C PRO A 102 0.72 15.38 8.23
N ARG A 103 0.41 16.11 9.31
CA ARG A 103 -0.12 15.58 10.57
C ARG A 103 -1.43 14.80 10.42
N GLN A 104 -2.40 15.31 9.65
CA GLN A 104 -3.69 14.64 9.47
C GLN A 104 -3.53 13.33 8.69
N VAL A 105 -2.64 13.30 7.70
CA VAL A 105 -2.34 12.07 6.96
C VAL A 105 -1.62 11.06 7.86
N ALA A 106 -0.63 11.50 8.62
CA ALA A 106 0.06 10.64 9.58
C ALA A 106 -0.92 9.98 10.57
N GLN A 107 -1.83 10.79 11.15
CA GLN A 107 -2.90 10.30 12.04
C GLN A 107 -3.83 9.28 11.36
N GLY A 108 -4.14 9.46 10.07
CA GLY A 108 -4.92 8.50 9.29
C GLY A 108 -4.18 7.18 9.01
N ARG A 109 -2.85 7.21 8.90
CA ARG A 109 -2.03 6.04 8.56
C ARG A 109 -1.69 5.16 9.75
N GLN A 110 -1.42 5.77 10.90
CA GLN A 110 -1.09 5.05 12.14
C GLN A 110 -2.05 3.89 12.46
N PRO A 111 -3.39 4.04 12.46
CA PRO A 111 -4.30 2.94 12.78
C PRO A 111 -4.23 1.79 11.76
N ILE A 112 -3.99 2.08 10.48
CA ILE A 112 -3.86 1.06 9.42
C ILE A 112 -2.63 0.18 9.68
N HIS A 113 -1.46 0.80 9.91
CA HIS A 113 -0.23 0.07 10.18
C HIS A 113 -0.27 -0.67 11.52
N ARG A 114 -0.90 -0.09 12.55
CA ARG A 114 -1.13 -0.77 13.84
C ARG A 114 -2.01 -2.01 13.66
N ALA A 115 -3.07 -1.93 12.85
CA ALA A 115 -3.94 -3.08 12.56
C ALA A 115 -3.20 -4.18 11.79
N ARG A 116 -2.45 -3.83 10.73
CA ARG A 116 -1.63 -4.79 9.98
C ARG A 116 -0.57 -5.46 10.84
N LYS A 117 0.11 -4.70 11.70
CA LYS A 117 1.07 -5.24 12.67
C LYS A 117 0.41 -6.27 13.60
N ALA A 118 -0.77 -5.95 14.14
CA ALA A 118 -1.50 -6.87 15.02
C ALA A 118 -1.90 -8.17 14.31
N GLU A 119 -2.22 -8.10 13.01
CA GLU A 119 -2.49 -9.29 12.19
C GLU A 119 -1.24 -10.16 12.03
N TYR A 120 -0.08 -9.57 11.71
CA TYR A 120 1.16 -10.33 11.63
C TYR A 120 1.58 -10.94 12.99
N GLU A 121 1.32 -10.25 14.10
CA GLU A 121 1.55 -10.79 15.45
C GLU A 121 0.64 -11.99 15.74
N ARG A 122 -0.62 -11.95 15.30
CA ARG A 122 -1.52 -13.12 15.36
C ARG A 122 -0.99 -14.28 14.52
N LEU A 123 -0.53 -14.02 13.29
CA LEU A 123 0.05 -15.05 12.44
C LEU A 123 1.29 -15.66 13.07
N GLU A 124 2.19 -14.86 13.65
CA GLU A 124 3.35 -15.37 14.38
C GLU A 124 2.94 -16.32 15.52
N GLN A 125 1.95 -15.94 16.34
CA GLN A 125 1.46 -16.79 17.43
C GLN A 125 0.90 -18.12 16.93
N LEU A 126 0.21 -18.13 15.79
CA LEU A 126 -0.30 -19.34 15.18
C LEU A 126 0.82 -20.22 14.60
N LEU A 127 1.89 -19.62 14.06
CA LEU A 127 2.90 -20.33 13.29
C LEU A 127 4.12 -20.75 14.12
N VAL A 128 4.37 -20.16 15.30
CA VAL A 128 5.59 -20.36 16.09
C VAL A 128 5.89 -21.83 16.43
N ASN A 129 4.86 -22.65 16.63
CA ASN A 129 4.98 -24.06 16.98
C ASN A 129 4.80 -25.01 15.78
N ARG A 130 4.81 -24.49 14.55
CA ARG A 130 4.58 -25.24 13.32
C ARG A 130 5.83 -25.24 12.42
N PRO A 131 6.79 -26.17 12.64
CA PRO A 131 8.06 -26.18 11.93
C PRO A 131 7.94 -26.36 10.41
N GLU A 132 6.84 -26.91 9.93
CA GLU A 132 6.51 -27.04 8.51
C GLU A 132 6.13 -25.71 7.84
N TRP A 133 5.85 -24.66 8.63
CA TRP A 133 5.51 -23.31 8.15
C TRP A 133 6.62 -22.27 8.41
N ARG A 134 7.87 -22.71 8.56
CA ARG A 134 9.02 -21.83 8.87
C ARG A 134 9.13 -20.60 7.96
N TYR A 135 8.80 -20.75 6.67
CA TYR A 135 8.81 -19.63 5.72
C TYR A 135 7.70 -18.61 6.02
N ALA A 136 6.47 -19.07 6.24
CA ALA A 136 5.36 -18.18 6.61
C ALA A 136 5.61 -17.47 7.95
N LEU A 137 6.25 -18.15 8.91
CA LEU A 137 6.69 -17.54 10.16
C LEU A 137 7.74 -16.44 9.93
N ALA A 138 8.72 -16.70 9.06
CA ALA A 138 9.74 -15.71 8.69
C ALA A 138 9.11 -14.49 7.98
N ALA A 139 8.16 -14.71 7.07
CA ALA A 139 7.41 -13.66 6.39
C ALA A 139 6.58 -12.83 7.37
N SER A 140 5.88 -13.46 8.32
CA SER A 140 5.11 -12.76 9.36
C SER A 140 6.01 -11.87 10.21
N ARG A 141 7.17 -12.37 10.62
CA ARG A 141 8.17 -11.59 11.37
C ARG A 141 8.73 -10.41 10.57
N LEU A 142 8.91 -10.58 9.26
CA LEU A 142 9.30 -9.47 8.38
C LEU A 142 8.18 -8.41 8.33
N GLY A 143 6.92 -8.83 8.19
CA GLY A 143 5.76 -7.95 8.26
C GLY A 143 5.72 -7.13 9.54
N ILE A 144 5.93 -7.75 10.72
CA ILE A 144 5.99 -7.04 12.01
C ILE A 144 7.08 -5.95 12.02
N ARG A 145 8.28 -6.25 11.49
CA ARG A 145 9.37 -5.26 11.43
C ARG A 145 9.06 -4.13 10.47
N PHE A 146 8.48 -4.43 9.32
CA PHE A 146 8.09 -3.45 8.32
C PHE A 146 7.03 -2.50 8.88
N GLU A 147 5.94 -3.05 9.43
CA GLU A 147 4.86 -2.22 9.99
C GLU A 147 5.34 -1.39 11.18
N ARG A 148 6.30 -1.88 11.98
CA ARG A 148 6.93 -1.07 13.03
C ARG A 148 7.68 0.13 12.46
N ALA A 149 8.44 -0.04 11.39
CA ALA A 149 9.15 1.05 10.73
C ALA A 149 8.16 2.06 10.13
N CYS A 150 7.06 1.61 9.53
CA CYS A 150 6.00 2.50 9.04
C CYS A 150 5.33 3.29 10.17
N ILE A 151 4.99 2.63 11.29
CA ILE A 151 4.40 3.31 12.46
C ILE A 151 5.36 4.38 12.97
N GLN A 152 6.64 4.05 13.14
CA GLN A 152 7.65 5.02 13.59
C GLN A 152 7.72 6.22 12.65
N PHE A 153 7.83 5.98 11.34
CA PHE A 153 7.86 7.06 10.35
C PHE A 153 6.66 8.00 10.47
N TRP A 154 5.44 7.48 10.62
CA TRP A 154 4.25 8.32 10.75
C TRP A 154 4.12 8.98 12.12
N ASP A 155 4.57 8.34 13.19
CA ASP A 155 4.67 8.95 14.52
C ASP A 155 5.63 10.17 14.46
N ASP A 156 6.80 10.03 13.82
CA ASP A 156 7.77 11.12 13.64
C ASP A 156 7.17 12.30 12.86
N ILE A 157 6.47 12.05 11.73
CA ILE A 157 5.81 13.09 10.94
C ILE A 157 4.70 13.80 11.74
N ALA A 158 3.91 13.06 12.52
CA ALA A 158 2.86 13.65 13.35
C ALA A 158 3.44 14.54 14.46
N GLU A 159 4.58 14.16 15.03
CA GLU A 159 5.28 14.93 16.06
C GLU A 159 5.91 16.20 15.49
N GLU A 160 6.69 16.11 14.41
CA GLU A 160 7.36 17.24 13.75
C GLU A 160 6.35 18.35 13.39
N HIS A 161 5.23 17.99 12.77
CA HIS A 161 4.22 18.96 12.35
C HIS A 161 3.28 19.42 13.49
N SER A 162 3.30 18.77 14.67
CA SER A 162 2.61 19.28 15.87
C SER A 162 3.38 20.39 16.59
N ALA A 163 4.69 20.50 16.35
CA ALA A 163 5.54 21.54 16.93
C ALA A 163 5.38 22.86 16.17
N ASP A 164 5.18 22.80 14.85
CA ASP A 164 5.06 23.95 13.96
C ASP A 164 3.72 24.70 14.10
N GLU A 165 2.63 23.98 14.40
CA GLU A 165 1.33 24.59 14.78
C GLU A 165 1.42 25.39 16.09
N ARG A 166 2.32 25.02 17.01
CA ARG A 166 2.48 25.67 18.33
C ARG A 166 3.33 26.93 18.28
N THR A 167 4.26 27.02 17.34
CA THR A 167 5.11 28.21 17.12
C THR A 167 4.35 29.30 16.36
N THR A 168 3.53 28.93 15.38
CA THR A 168 2.70 29.87 14.59
C THR A 168 1.51 30.44 15.37
N GLY A 169 0.94 29.71 16.33
CA GLY A 169 -0.15 30.20 17.20
C GLY A 169 0.26 31.18 18.31
N LYS A 170 1.54 31.55 18.43
CA LYS A 170 2.07 32.42 19.50
C LYS A 170 2.37 33.87 19.06
N GLU A 171 2.21 34.19 17.78
CA GLU A 171 2.47 35.53 17.21
C GLU A 171 1.18 36.29 16.81
N GLY A 172 0.02 35.90 17.33
CA GLY A 172 -1.27 36.59 17.14
C GLY A 172 -1.66 37.49 18.30
#